data_AF-A0A3D5YGC8-F1
#
_entry.id   AF-A0A3D5YGC8-F1
#
_cell.length_a   1.000
_cell.length_b   1.000
_cell.length_c   1.000
_cell.angle_alpha   90.00
_cell.angle_beta   90.00
_cell.angle_gamma   90.00
#
_symmetry.space_group_name_H-M   'P 1'
#
loop_
_entity.id
_entity.type
_entity.pdbx_description
1 polymer ?
#
loop_
_entity_poly.entity_id
_entity_poly.type
_entity_poly.pdbx_seq_one_letter_code
_entity_poly.pdbx_strand_id
1 'polypeptide(L)'
;MEINTIKIEPLSFFTRLQLLDMGANPRNNWVDFSNLFMLLTGQPIHFFDADKVEGDIIIRNAKDGEEFVDLFETKHILKSTDIVITDKKKILALAGVVGGLDS
;
A
#
# COMPACT_ATOMS: atom_id res chain seq x y z
N MET A 1 -1.90 -2.43 -13.52
CA MET A 1 -2.45 -1.26 -14.25
C MET A 1 -1.65 -0.07 -13.80
N GLU A 2 -1.16 0.74 -14.73
CA GLU A 2 -0.43 1.97 -14.41
C GLU A 2 -1.32 3.16 -14.76
N ILE A 3 -1.36 4.16 -13.88
CA ILE A 3 -2.15 5.37 -14.07
C ILE A 3 -1.17 6.54 -14.11
N ASN A 4 -1.07 7.16 -15.27
CA ASN A 4 -0.17 8.29 -15.49
C ASN A 4 -0.91 9.62 -15.33
N THR A 5 -0.14 10.66 -14.97
CA THR A 5 -0.64 12.04 -14.84
C THR A 5 -1.76 12.17 -13.79
N ILE A 6 -1.41 11.83 -12.54
CA ILE A 6 -2.32 11.99 -11.40
C ILE A 6 -2.10 13.32 -10.70
N LYS A 7 -3.15 13.82 -10.04
CA LYS A 7 -3.05 14.92 -9.09
C LYS A 7 -3.23 14.35 -7.68
N ILE A 8 -2.33 14.71 -6.77
CA ILE A 8 -2.46 14.39 -5.36
C ILE A 8 -3.12 15.59 -4.67
N GLU A 9 -4.31 15.37 -4.12
CA GLU A 9 -5.05 16.41 -3.40
C GLU A 9 -5.99 15.79 -2.36
N PRO A 10 -6.46 16.55 -1.37
CA PRO A 10 -7.46 16.07 -0.43
C PRO A 10 -8.81 15.78 -1.12
N LEU A 11 -9.52 14.74 -0.67
CA LEU A 11 -10.93 14.57 -1.06
C LEU A 11 -11.83 15.67 -0.50
N SER A 12 -13.05 15.72 -1.05
CA SER A 12 -14.12 16.59 -0.56
C SER A 12 -14.28 16.48 0.96
N PHE A 13 -14.67 17.59 1.60
CA PHE A 13 -14.89 17.64 3.04
C PHE A 13 -15.81 16.51 3.55
N PHE A 14 -16.91 16.27 2.83
CA PHE A 14 -17.88 15.23 3.21
C PHE A 14 -17.30 13.82 3.11
N THR A 15 -16.51 13.52 2.10
CA THR A 15 -15.89 12.19 1.97
C THR A 15 -14.86 11.95 3.06
N ARG A 16 -14.09 12.97 3.45
CA ARG A 16 -13.14 12.87 4.56
C ARG A 16 -13.86 12.66 5.90
N LEU A 17 -15.01 13.31 6.12
CA LEU A 17 -15.85 13.04 7.29
C LEU A 17 -16.37 11.60 7.30
N GLN A 18 -16.87 11.10 6.17
CA GLN A 18 -17.34 9.71 6.07
C GLN A 18 -16.23 8.70 6.42
N LEU A 19 -15.01 8.92 5.95
CA LEU A 19 -13.86 8.08 6.30
C LEU A 19 -13.54 8.11 7.80
N LEU A 20 -13.59 9.30 8.42
CA LEU A 20 -13.41 9.45 9.87
C LEU A 20 -14.48 8.71 10.66
N ASP A 21 -15.76 8.82 10.25
CA ASP A 21 -16.88 8.11 10.87
C ASP A 21 -16.73 6.58 10.76
N MET A 22 -16.07 6.10 9.70
CA MET A 22 -15.73 4.70 9.51
C MET A 22 -14.43 4.27 10.22
N GLY A 23 -13.78 5.17 10.97
CA GLY A 23 -12.55 4.90 11.72
C GLY A 23 -11.26 4.96 10.90
N ALA A 24 -11.30 5.41 9.64
CA ALA A 24 -10.13 5.65 8.82
C ALA A 24 -9.60 7.08 9.00
N ASN A 25 -8.29 7.27 8.82
CA ASN A 25 -7.66 8.59 8.88
C ASN A 25 -7.36 9.11 7.46
N PRO A 26 -8.07 10.15 6.98
CA PRO A 26 -7.86 10.69 5.64
C PRO A 26 -6.45 11.23 5.40
N ARG A 27 -5.90 11.01 4.21
CA ARG A 27 -4.55 11.39 3.78
C ARG A 27 -4.56 12.18 2.47
N ASN A 28 -4.95 11.53 1.38
CA ASN A 28 -5.04 12.11 0.04
C ASN A 28 -6.04 11.31 -0.80
N ASN A 29 -6.46 11.86 -1.94
CA ASN A 29 -7.46 11.28 -2.83
C ASN A 29 -7.23 9.82 -3.23
N TRP A 30 -6.00 9.36 -3.43
CA TRP A 30 -5.72 7.99 -3.84
C TRP A 30 -5.74 7.01 -2.66
N VAL A 31 -5.11 7.38 -1.55
CA VAL A 31 -5.13 6.59 -0.30
C VAL A 31 -6.54 6.52 0.29
N ASP A 32 -7.25 7.64 0.25
CA ASP A 32 -8.61 7.74 0.76
C ASP A 32 -9.58 6.95 -0.11
N PHE A 33 -9.38 6.96 -1.44
CA PHE A 33 -10.16 6.13 -2.35
C PHE A 33 -9.93 4.64 -2.09
N SER A 34 -8.67 4.18 -1.91
CA SER A 34 -8.41 2.77 -1.59
C SER A 34 -9.07 2.34 -0.28
N ASN A 35 -9.02 3.21 0.75
CA ASN A 35 -9.65 2.95 2.03
C ASN A 35 -11.18 2.92 1.92
N LEU A 36 -11.77 3.90 1.21
CA LEU A 36 -13.21 3.93 1.01
C LEU A 36 -13.69 2.72 0.21
N PHE A 37 -12.98 2.35 -0.86
CA PHE A 37 -13.30 1.17 -1.67
C PHE A 37 -13.24 -0.10 -0.81
N MET A 38 -12.20 -0.26 0.00
CA MET A 38 -12.07 -1.38 0.94
C MET A 38 -13.24 -1.43 1.93
N LEU A 39 -13.59 -0.29 2.55
CA LEU A 39 -14.66 -0.21 3.55
C LEU A 39 -16.04 -0.52 2.95
N LEU A 40 -16.27 -0.14 1.69
CA LEU A 40 -17.54 -0.37 1.00
C LEU A 40 -17.68 -1.77 0.40
N THR A 41 -16.59 -2.36 -0.09
CA THR A 41 -16.63 -3.61 -0.86
C THR A 41 -16.05 -4.82 -0.12
N GLY A 42 -15.31 -4.57 0.96
CA GLY A 42 -14.50 -5.59 1.63
C GLY A 42 -13.22 -5.98 0.88
N GLN A 43 -12.94 -5.34 -0.27
CA GLN A 43 -11.77 -5.67 -1.08
C GLN A 43 -10.65 -4.63 -0.89
N PRO A 44 -9.54 -4.99 -0.21
CA PRO A 44 -8.41 -4.08 -0.07
C PRO A 44 -7.68 -3.89 -1.41
N ILE A 45 -7.30 -2.66 -1.70
CA ILE A 45 -6.43 -2.31 -2.82
C ILE A 45 -5.33 -1.37 -2.32
N HIS A 46 -4.20 -1.37 -3.02
CA HIS A 46 -3.05 -0.52 -2.68
C HIS A 46 -2.50 0.13 -3.95
N PHE A 47 -2.10 1.39 -3.84
CA PHE A 47 -1.42 2.12 -4.91
C PHE A 47 0.06 2.20 -4.56
N PHE A 48 0.91 1.81 -5.50
CA PHE A 48 2.36 1.99 -5.43
C PHE A 48 2.76 3.23 -6.22
N ASP A 49 3.77 3.94 -5.75
CA ASP A 49 4.34 5.09 -6.46
C ASP A 49 5.18 4.57 -7.63
N ALA A 50 4.67 4.73 -8.85
CA ALA A 50 5.30 4.22 -10.06
C ALA A 50 6.75 4.75 -10.24
N ASP A 51 7.03 5.97 -9.76
CA ASP A 51 8.38 6.56 -9.84
C ASP A 51 9.39 5.86 -8.91
N LYS A 52 8.91 5.11 -7.92
CA LYS A 52 9.74 4.36 -6.95
C LYS A 52 9.86 2.88 -7.26
N VAL A 53 9.07 2.36 -8.21
CA VAL A 53 9.04 0.95 -8.60
C VAL A 53 10.09 0.70 -9.67
N GLU A 54 11.01 -0.22 -9.41
CA GLU A 54 12.05 -0.57 -10.36
C GLU A 54 11.75 -1.85 -11.13
N GLY A 55 11.26 -1.71 -12.35
CA GLY A 55 10.94 -2.82 -13.24
C GLY A 55 9.57 -3.41 -12.98
N ASP A 56 9.50 -4.73 -12.85
CA ASP A 56 8.23 -5.46 -12.79
C ASP A 56 7.80 -5.67 -11.34
N ILE A 57 6.48 -5.60 -11.09
CA ILE A 57 5.90 -6.04 -9.82
C ILE A 57 5.91 -7.57 -9.77
N ILE A 58 6.56 -8.12 -8.76
CA ILE A 58 6.75 -9.56 -8.57
C ILE A 58 6.09 -9.95 -7.26
N ILE A 59 5.22 -10.97 -7.32
CA ILE A 59 4.62 -11.58 -6.13
C ILE A 59 5.35 -12.88 -5.87
N ARG A 60 5.90 -13.04 -4.67
CA ARG A 60 6.63 -14.25 -4.27
C ARG A 60 6.54 -14.47 -2.77
N ASN A 61 6.93 -15.66 -2.34
CA ASN A 61 7.27 -15.87 -0.94
C ASN A 61 8.52 -15.06 -0.55
N ALA A 62 8.55 -14.59 0.69
CA ALA A 62 9.73 -14.01 1.30
C ALA A 62 10.84 -15.07 1.42
N LYS A 63 12.09 -14.63 1.50
CA LYS A 63 13.19 -15.48 1.94
C LYS A 63 13.17 -15.54 3.46
N ASP A 64 13.58 -16.67 4.03
CA ASP A 64 13.64 -16.78 5.48
C ASP A 64 14.69 -15.81 6.05
N GLY A 65 14.28 -14.99 7.01
CA GLY A 65 15.12 -13.92 7.56
C GLY A 65 15.19 -12.65 6.71
N GLU A 66 14.40 -12.53 5.64
CA GLU A 66 14.36 -11.31 4.81
C GLU A 66 13.81 -10.13 5.61
N GLU A 67 14.48 -8.98 5.54
CA GLU A 67 14.08 -7.79 6.28
C GLU A 67 13.13 -6.91 5.47
N PHE A 68 12.10 -6.39 6.13
CA PHE A 68 11.11 -5.49 5.55
C PHE A 68 10.82 -4.34 6.51
N VAL A 69 10.68 -3.12 6.00
CA VAL A 69 10.26 -1.95 6.78
C VAL A 69 8.90 -1.48 6.28
N ASP A 70 7.91 -1.50 7.16
CA ASP A 70 6.56 -1.09 6.81
C ASP A 70 6.39 0.44 6.78
N LEU A 71 5.23 0.89 6.33
CA LEU A 71 4.88 2.32 6.27
C LEU A 71 4.83 3.03 7.63
N PHE A 72 4.90 2.28 8.74
CA PHE A 72 4.99 2.81 10.11
C PHE A 72 6.44 2.79 10.63
N GLU A 73 7.42 2.62 9.75
CA GLU A 73 8.86 2.52 10.05
C GLU A 73 9.20 1.33 10.97
N THR A 74 8.30 0.35 11.06
CA THR A 74 8.53 -0.85 11.86
C THR A 74 9.30 -1.88 11.04
N LYS A 75 10.40 -2.36 11.59
CA LYS A 75 11.23 -3.40 10.97
C LYS A 75 10.69 -4.79 11.30
N HIS A 76 10.52 -5.60 10.28
CA HIS A 76 10.04 -6.98 10.33
C HIS A 76 11.11 -7.93 9.80
N ILE A 77 11.21 -9.11 10.42
CA ILE A 77 12.00 -10.23 9.91
C ILE A 77 11.00 -11.27 9.42
N LEU A 78 10.99 -11.49 8.11
CA LEU A 78 10.00 -12.32 7.43
C LEU A 78 10.41 -13.79 7.44
N LYS A 79 9.39 -14.66 7.41
CA LYS A 79 9.54 -16.10 7.23
C LYS A 79 9.26 -16.47 5.79
N SER A 80 9.78 -17.61 5.36
CA SER A 80 9.49 -18.16 4.02
C SER A 80 8.00 -18.40 3.72
N THR A 81 7.14 -18.43 4.74
CA THR A 81 5.68 -18.53 4.61
C THR A 81 4.99 -17.21 4.25
N ASP A 82 5.66 -16.07 4.46
CA ASP A 82 5.09 -14.76 4.19
C ASP A 82 5.11 -14.47 2.68
N ILE A 83 4.05 -13.83 2.18
CA ILE A 83 3.96 -13.42 0.77
C ILE A 83 4.29 -11.94 0.68
N VAL A 84 5.21 -11.60 -0.20
CA VAL A 84 5.65 -10.22 -0.44
C VAL A 84 5.36 -9.80 -1.87
N ILE A 85 5.07 -8.51 -2.02
CA ILE A 85 5.05 -7.81 -3.29
C ILE A 85 6.39 -7.08 -3.39
N THR A 86 7.14 -7.31 -4.46
CA THR A 86 8.49 -6.76 -4.65
C THR A 86 8.62 -6.12 -6.03
N ASP A 87 9.62 -5.28 -6.20
CA ASP A 87 10.15 -4.94 -7.52
C ASP A 87 11.45 -5.73 -7.77
N LYS A 88 12.31 -5.28 -8.70
CA LYS A 88 13.61 -5.92 -8.98
C LYS A 88 14.65 -5.72 -7.88
N LYS A 89 14.46 -4.77 -6.96
CA LYS A 89 15.46 -4.39 -5.95
C LYS A 89 15.01 -4.61 -4.51
N LYS A 90 13.74 -4.38 -4.19
CA LYS A 90 13.24 -4.26 -2.81
C LYS A 90 11.83 -4.83 -2.64
N ILE A 91 11.48 -5.10 -1.38
CA ILE A 91 10.10 -5.41 -1.00
C ILE A 91 9.30 -4.10 -0.98
N LEU A 92 8.17 -4.10 -1.68
CA LEU A 92 7.23 -2.99 -1.73
C LEU A 92 6.13 -3.14 -0.68
N ALA A 93 5.68 -4.36 -0.37
CA ALA A 93 4.65 -4.60 0.64
C ALA A 93 4.66 -6.05 1.15
N LEU A 94 4.11 -6.23 2.35
CA LEU A 94 3.63 -7.53 2.83
C LEU A 94 2.22 -7.76 2.26
N ALA A 95 2.08 -8.77 1.41
CA ALA A 95 0.92 -8.93 0.55
C ALA A 95 -0.38 -9.07 1.36
N GLY A 96 -1.32 -8.13 1.14
CA GLY A 96 -2.62 -8.12 1.81
C GLY A 96 -2.60 -7.69 3.28
N VAL A 97 -1.44 -7.28 3.81
CA VAL A 97 -1.29 -6.90 5.21
C VAL A 97 -0.91 -5.42 5.35
N VAL A 98 0.25 -5.02 4.82
CA VAL A 98 0.76 -3.65 4.99
C VAL A 98 1.71 -3.25 3.86
N GLY A 99 1.62 -1.99 3.43
CA GLY A 99 2.55 -1.38 2.47
C GLY A 99 3.91 -1.09 3.10
N GLY A 100 4.94 -1.03 2.26
CA GLY A 100 6.30 -0.63 2.64
C GLY A 100 6.48 0.88 2.64
N LEU A 101 7.49 1.34 3.40
CA LEU A 101 7.82 2.77 3.51
C LEU A 101 8.21 3.40 2.16
N ASP A 102 8.99 2.67 1.36
CA ASP A 102 9.56 3.15 0.09
C ASP A 102 8.96 2.43 -1.11
N SER A 103 7.63 2.47 -1.22
CA SER A 103 6.86 1.83 -2.29
C SER A 103 5.98 2.79 -3.08
#